data_AF-A0A6C9QD40-F1
#
_entry.id   AF-A0A6C9QD40-F1
#
_cell.length_a   1.000
_cell.length_b   1.000
_cell.length_c   1.000
_cell.angle_alpha   90.00
_cell.angle_beta   90.00
_cell.angle_gamma   90.00
#
_symmetry.space_group_name_H-M   'P 1'
#
loop_
_entity.id
_entity.type
_entity.pdbx_description
1 polymer ?
#
loop_
_entity_poly.entity_id
_entity_poly.type
_entity_poly.pdbx_seq_one_letter_code
_entity_poly.pdbx_strand_id
1 'polypeptide(L)'
;MLIKLLTKVFGSRNDRTLRRMRKVVNIINAMEPEMEKLSDEELKGKTAEFRARLEKGEVLENLIPEAFAVVREASKRVFGMRHFDVQLLGGMVLNERCIAEMRTGEGKTLTATLPAYLNALTGKGVHVV
;
A
#
# COMPACT_ATOMS: atom_id res chain seq x y z
N MET A 1 -33.21 -8.46 15.08
CA MET A 1 -33.17 -6.98 15.14
C MET A 1 -31.96 -6.45 15.91
N LEU A 2 -31.58 -7.04 17.05
CA LEU A 2 -30.44 -6.60 17.87
C LEU A 2 -29.09 -6.53 17.13
N ILE A 3 -28.76 -7.55 16.33
CA ILE A 3 -27.49 -7.60 15.56
C ILE A 3 -27.40 -6.45 14.53
N LYS A 4 -28.50 -6.11 13.84
CA LYS A 4 -28.55 -5.00 12.87
C LYS A 4 -28.40 -3.63 13.54
N LEU A 5 -28.83 -3.50 14.80
CA LEU A 5 -28.69 -2.28 15.60
C LEU A 5 -27.24 -2.14 16.10
N LEU A 6 -26.63 -3.22 16.58
CA LEU A 6 -25.24 -3.25 17.02
C LEU A 6 -24.26 -3.02 15.87
N THR A 7 -24.49 -3.57 14.68
CA THR A 7 -23.64 -3.31 13.51
C THR A 7 -23.81 -1.89 12.97
N LYS A 8 -25.00 -1.27 13.07
CA LYS A 8 -25.20 0.15 12.72
C LYS A 8 -24.41 1.10 13.62
N VAL A 9 -24.30 0.78 14.92
CA VAL A 9 -23.62 1.64 15.91
C VAL A 9 -22.11 1.43 15.91
N PHE A 10 -21.63 0.17 15.84
CA PHE A 10 -20.20 -0.15 15.96
C PHE A 10 -19.50 -0.43 14.62
N GLY A 11 -20.25 -0.49 13.52
CA GLY A 11 -19.78 -0.96 12.21
C GLY A 11 -19.49 -2.46 12.20
N SER A 12 -19.44 -3.04 10.99
CA SER A 12 -18.96 -4.40 10.76
C SER A 12 -17.46 -4.53 11.04
N ARG A 13 -16.94 -5.76 11.10
CA ARG A 13 -15.50 -6.03 11.14
C ARG A 13 -14.78 -5.35 9.96
N ASN A 14 -15.36 -5.44 8.76
CA ASN A 14 -14.81 -4.82 7.57
C ASN A 14 -14.79 -3.29 7.67
N ASP A 15 -15.83 -2.67 8.22
CA ASP A 15 -15.85 -1.20 8.43
C ASP A 15 -14.75 -0.75 9.40
N ARG A 16 -14.38 -1.59 10.37
CA ARG A 16 -13.28 -1.29 11.30
C ARG A 16 -11.92 -1.46 10.61
N THR A 17 -11.75 -2.53 9.83
CA THR A 17 -10.52 -2.74 9.04
C THR A 17 -10.31 -1.61 8.04
N LEU A 18 -11.34 -1.23 7.28
CA LEU A 18 -11.27 -0.12 6.34
C LEU A 18 -10.99 1.22 7.04
N ARG A 19 -11.58 1.46 8.22
CA ARG A 19 -11.25 2.66 9.02
C ARG A 19 -9.79 2.70 9.44
N ARG A 20 -9.19 1.56 9.84
CA ARG A 20 -7.75 1.48 10.15
C ARG A 20 -6.92 1.76 8.90
N MET A 21 -7.22 1.09 7.78
CA MET A 21 -6.47 1.26 6.54
C MET A 21 -6.57 2.68 5.98
N ARG A 22 -7.73 3.35 6.10
CA ARG A 22 -7.87 4.78 5.72
C ARG A 22 -6.94 5.71 6.49
N LYS A 23 -6.62 5.40 7.75
CA LYS A 23 -5.59 6.16 8.49
C LYS A 23 -4.21 5.98 7.85
N VAL A 24 -3.89 4.78 7.41
CA VAL A 24 -2.63 4.49 6.69
C VAL A 24 -2.60 5.18 5.33
N VAL A 25 -3.72 5.21 4.60
CA VAL A 25 -3.86 5.99 3.35
C VAL A 25 -3.53 7.46 3.58
N ASN A 26 -4.03 8.07 4.66
CA ASN A 26 -3.72 9.47 4.97
C ASN A 26 -2.21 9.68 5.22
N ILE A 27 -1.55 8.73 5.89
CA ILE A 27 -0.09 8.77 6.10
C ILE A 27 0.64 8.69 4.75
N ILE A 28 0.26 7.74 3.88
CA ILE A 28 0.86 7.60 2.53
C ILE A 28 0.66 8.87 1.71
N ASN A 29 -0.54 9.45 1.72
CA ASN A 29 -0.86 10.69 1.01
C ASN A 29 -0.01 11.87 1.53
N ALA A 30 0.22 11.95 2.85
CA ALA A 30 1.05 12.99 3.45
C ALA A 30 2.54 12.87 3.09
N MET A 31 3.01 11.70 2.64
CA MET A 31 4.40 11.48 2.19
C MET A 31 4.63 11.91 0.74
N GLU A 32 3.56 12.17 -0.04
CA GLU A 32 3.67 12.51 -1.46
C GLU A 32 4.56 13.74 -1.74
N PRO A 33 4.45 14.87 -1.01
CA PRO A 33 5.31 16.03 -1.25
C PRO A 33 6.80 15.76 -1.03
N GLU A 34 7.15 14.83 -0.13
CA GLU A 34 8.55 14.44 0.09
C GLU A 34 9.05 13.49 -1.01
N MET A 35 8.19 12.60 -1.52
CA MET A 35 8.54 11.72 -2.64
C MET A 35 8.68 12.49 -3.96
N GLU A 36 7.84 13.50 -4.20
CA GLU A 36 7.91 14.37 -5.39
C GLU A 36 9.24 15.14 -5.48
N LYS A 37 9.85 15.49 -4.34
CA LYS A 37 11.13 16.21 -4.29
C LYS A 37 12.34 15.35 -4.65
N LEU A 38 12.23 14.03 -4.55
CA LEU A 38 13.34 13.12 -4.80
C LEU A 38 13.70 13.08 -6.28
N SER A 39 14.98 12.99 -6.63
CA SER A 39 15.40 12.59 -7.98
C SER A 39 15.04 11.13 -8.27
N ASP A 40 15.14 10.70 -9.52
CA ASP A 40 14.93 9.29 -9.88
C ASP A 40 15.95 8.36 -9.21
N GLU A 41 17.20 8.82 -9.06
CA GLU A 41 18.26 8.11 -8.33
C GLU A 41 17.95 8.00 -6.84
N GLU A 42 17.48 9.08 -6.22
CA GLU A 42 17.10 9.10 -4.80
C GLU A 42 15.88 8.20 -4.53
N LEU A 43 14.87 8.26 -5.39
CA LEU A 43 13.69 7.40 -5.30
C LEU A 43 14.06 5.93 -5.50
N LYS A 44 14.97 5.62 -6.43
CA LYS A 44 15.52 4.27 -6.60
C LYS A 44 16.32 3.84 -5.36
N GLY A 45 17.08 4.75 -4.76
CA GLY A 45 17.86 4.56 -3.54
C GLY A 45 17.03 4.09 -2.33
N LYS A 46 15.75 4.47 -2.25
CA LYS A 46 14.81 3.99 -1.22
C LYS A 46 14.73 2.46 -1.13
N THR A 47 14.88 1.75 -2.25
CA THR A 47 14.86 0.28 -2.25
C THR A 47 16.03 -0.30 -1.45
N ALA A 48 17.23 0.26 -1.60
CA ALA A 48 18.41 -0.17 -0.83
C ALA A 48 18.27 0.21 0.65
N GLU A 49 17.74 1.40 0.94
CA GLU A 49 17.42 1.86 2.29
C GLU A 49 16.47 0.89 3.01
N PHE A 50 15.36 0.51 2.36
CA PHE A 50 14.38 -0.41 2.93
C PHE A 50 14.96 -1.81 3.17
N ARG A 51 15.77 -2.33 2.25
CA ARG A 51 16.46 -3.63 2.47
C ARG A 51 17.39 -3.57 3.67
N ALA A 52 18.20 -2.51 3.80
CA ALA A 52 19.08 -2.32 4.93
C ALA A 52 18.33 -2.18 6.27
N ARG A 53 17.14 -1.57 6.25
CA ARG A 53 16.23 -1.50 7.41
C ARG A 53 15.69 -2.87 7.81
N LEU A 54 15.29 -3.69 6.84
CA LEU A 54 14.87 -5.08 7.08
C LEU A 54 16.00 -5.95 7.63
N GLU A 55 17.22 -5.79 7.10
CA GLU A 55 18.41 -6.48 7.62
C GLU A 55 18.72 -6.13 9.08
N LYS A 56 18.40 -4.90 9.49
CA LYS A 56 18.49 -4.43 10.89
C LYS A 56 17.34 -4.91 11.78
N GLY A 57 16.40 -5.68 11.24
CA GLY A 57 15.29 -6.28 12.00
C GLY A 57 14.01 -5.45 12.01
N GLU A 58 13.87 -4.43 11.14
CA GLU A 58 12.59 -3.76 10.98
C GLU A 58 11.53 -4.72 10.42
N VAL A 59 10.31 -4.61 10.93
CA VAL A 59 9.17 -5.41 10.50
C VAL A 59 8.67 -4.91 9.15
N LEU A 60 8.45 -5.81 8.19
CA LEU A 60 8.06 -5.47 6.81
C LEU A 60 6.81 -4.58 6.76
N GLU A 61 5.82 -4.85 7.61
CA GLU A 61 4.58 -4.10 7.70
C GLU A 61 4.79 -2.63 8.10
N ASN A 62 5.87 -2.31 8.82
CA ASN A 62 6.20 -0.92 9.17
C ASN A 62 6.62 -0.12 7.94
N LEU A 63 7.11 -0.78 6.90
CA LEU A 63 7.51 -0.14 5.64
C LEU A 63 6.33 0.15 4.70
N ILE A 64 5.13 -0.37 4.97
CA ILE A 64 3.95 -0.20 4.09
C ILE A 64 3.77 1.27 3.67
N PRO A 65 3.74 2.27 4.59
CA PRO A 65 3.44 3.63 4.18
C PRO A 65 4.49 4.21 3.22
N GLU A 66 5.76 4.06 3.57
CA GLU A 66 6.87 4.62 2.79
C GLU A 66 7.05 3.87 1.46
N ALA A 67 7.01 2.54 1.48
CA ALA A 67 7.14 1.72 0.28
C ALA A 67 6.00 1.97 -0.72
N PHE A 68 4.77 2.14 -0.23
CA PHE A 68 3.62 2.44 -1.10
C PHE A 68 3.70 3.85 -1.68
N ALA A 69 4.20 4.83 -0.91
CA ALA A 69 4.46 6.17 -1.42
C ALA A 69 5.53 6.17 -2.52
N VAL A 70 6.61 5.41 -2.34
CA VAL A 70 7.66 5.22 -3.36
C VAL A 70 7.11 4.61 -4.64
N VAL A 71 6.32 3.53 -4.55
CA VAL A 71 5.70 2.88 -5.71
C VAL A 71 4.70 3.80 -6.42
N ARG A 72 3.90 4.56 -5.66
CA ARG A 72 2.97 5.53 -6.23
C ARG A 72 3.72 6.58 -7.04
N GLU A 73 4.77 7.18 -6.47
CA GLU A 73 5.55 8.21 -7.16
C GLU A 73 6.25 7.63 -8.39
N ALA A 74 6.82 6.44 -8.29
CA ALA A 74 7.40 5.74 -9.44
C ALA A 74 6.37 5.51 -10.56
N SER A 75 5.15 5.10 -10.21
CA SER A 75 4.06 4.93 -11.19
C SER A 75 3.64 6.25 -11.84
N LYS A 76 3.58 7.34 -11.07
CA LYS A 76 3.28 8.67 -11.60
C LYS A 76 4.34 9.12 -12.59
N ARG A 77 5.64 8.91 -12.30
CA ARG A 77 6.75 9.26 -13.19
C ARG A 77 6.81 8.40 -14.45
N VAL A 78 6.67 7.08 -14.30
CA VAL A 78 6.88 6.13 -15.40
C VAL A 78 5.65 6.01 -16.30
N PHE A 79 4.45 5.96 -15.71
CA PHE A 79 3.21 5.69 -16.43
C PHE A 79 2.26 6.88 -16.51
N GLY A 80 2.56 7.99 -15.83
CA GLY A 80 1.62 9.12 -15.70
C GLY A 80 0.41 8.77 -14.82
N MET A 81 0.46 7.67 -14.06
CA MET A 81 -0.67 7.18 -13.28
C MET A 81 -0.36 7.28 -11.79
N ARG A 82 -0.99 8.23 -11.11
CA ARG A 82 -0.96 8.30 -9.64
C ARG A 82 -1.97 7.31 -9.06
N HIS A 83 -1.53 6.44 -8.15
CA HIS A 83 -2.45 5.52 -7.49
C HIS A 83 -3.56 6.24 -6.73
N PHE A 84 -4.80 5.82 -6.93
CA PHE A 84 -5.95 6.24 -6.14
C PHE A 84 -5.93 5.62 -4.73
N ASP A 85 -6.63 6.23 -3.80
CA ASP A 85 -6.72 5.76 -2.41
C ASP A 85 -7.31 4.34 -2.32
N VAL A 86 -8.28 4.01 -3.18
CA VAL A 86 -8.86 2.66 -3.24
C VAL A 86 -7.85 1.60 -3.68
N GLN A 87 -6.85 1.97 -4.48
CA GLN A 87 -5.77 1.08 -4.90
C GLN A 87 -4.78 0.87 -3.76
N LEU A 88 -4.48 1.90 -2.96
CA LEU A 88 -3.70 1.73 -1.73
C LEU A 88 -4.40 0.78 -0.74
N LEU A 89 -5.72 0.92 -0.57
CA LEU A 89 -6.52 -0.01 0.23
C LEU A 89 -6.42 -1.43 -0.32
N GLY A 90 -6.60 -1.62 -1.63
CA GLY A 90 -6.44 -2.93 -2.28
C GLY A 90 -5.06 -3.55 -2.05
N GLY A 91 -4.00 -2.76 -2.17
CA GLY A 91 -2.63 -3.21 -1.92
C GLY A 91 -2.40 -3.67 -0.47
N MET A 92 -2.94 -2.94 0.51
CA MET A 92 -2.86 -3.34 1.92
C MET A 92 -3.68 -4.61 2.20
N VAL A 93 -4.86 -4.74 1.59
CA VAL A 93 -5.69 -5.95 1.72
C VAL A 93 -4.96 -7.18 1.18
N LEU A 94 -4.30 -7.06 0.02
CA LEU A 94 -3.49 -8.15 -0.55
C LEU A 94 -2.30 -8.53 0.36
N ASN A 95 -1.71 -7.55 1.05
CA ASN A 95 -0.63 -7.81 2.01
C ASN A 95 -1.12 -8.52 3.29
N GLU A 96 -2.37 -8.27 3.73
CA GLU A 96 -2.97 -8.87 4.93
C GLU A 96 -3.54 -10.29 4.71
N ARG A 97 -3.09 -11.03 3.68
CA ARG A 97 -3.62 -12.38 3.32
C ARG A 97 -5.14 -12.38 3.11
N CYS A 98 -5.68 -11.27 2.60
CA CYS A 98 -7.09 -11.10 2.31
C CYS A 98 -7.33 -10.94 0.80
N ILE A 99 -8.60 -11.03 0.38
CA ILE A 99 -9.00 -10.82 -1.02
C ILE A 99 -9.41 -9.36 -1.22
N ALA A 100 -8.77 -8.66 -2.15
CA ALA A 100 -9.14 -7.31 -2.55
C ALA A 100 -10.24 -7.36 -3.63
N GLU A 101 -11.49 -7.11 -3.22
CA GLU A 101 -12.61 -6.95 -4.16
C GLU A 101 -12.61 -5.53 -4.74
N MET A 102 -12.43 -5.42 -6.05
CA MET A 102 -12.41 -4.15 -6.78
C MET A 102 -13.19 -4.32 -8.08
N ARG A 103 -13.80 -3.25 -8.62
CA ARG A 103 -14.48 -3.29 -9.92
C ARG A 103 -13.49 -3.32 -11.08
N THR A 104 -13.95 -3.71 -12.27
CA THR A 104 -13.14 -3.56 -13.51
C THR A 104 -12.95 -2.08 -13.81
N GLY A 105 -11.77 -1.69 -14.27
CA GLY A 105 -11.40 -0.28 -14.49
C GLY A 105 -10.77 0.41 -13.27
N GLU A 106 -10.85 -0.16 -12.07
CA GLU A 106 -10.22 0.39 -10.85
C GLU A 106 -8.68 0.24 -10.81
N GLY A 107 -8.07 -0.27 -11.88
CA GLY A 107 -6.61 -0.46 -11.99
C GLY A 107 -6.06 -1.58 -11.09
N LYS A 108 -6.60 -2.80 -11.21
CA LYS A 108 -6.15 -3.98 -10.43
C LYS A 108 -4.67 -4.30 -10.66
N THR A 109 -4.22 -4.27 -11.91
CA THR A 109 -2.82 -4.53 -12.28
C THR A 109 -1.89 -3.51 -11.62
N LEU A 110 -2.27 -2.23 -11.64
CA LEU A 110 -1.49 -1.18 -11.00
C LEU A 110 -1.54 -1.29 -9.47
N THR A 111 -2.66 -1.73 -8.91
CA THR A 111 -2.78 -2.01 -7.47
C THR A 111 -1.83 -3.12 -7.02
N ALA A 112 -1.65 -4.16 -7.84
CA ALA A 112 -0.80 -5.30 -7.51
C ALA A 112 0.69 -4.96 -7.39
N THR A 113 1.15 -3.84 -7.98
CA THR A 113 2.55 -3.42 -7.88
C THR A 113 2.95 -3.03 -6.46
N LEU A 114 2.00 -2.51 -5.66
CA LEU A 114 2.23 -2.07 -4.27
C LEU A 114 2.65 -3.24 -3.36
N PRO A 115 1.85 -4.30 -3.17
CA PRO A 115 2.24 -5.44 -2.35
C PRO A 115 3.34 -6.26 -3.01
N ALA A 116 3.42 -6.32 -4.35
CA ALA A 116 4.50 -7.03 -5.03
C ALA A 116 5.86 -6.39 -4.72
N TYR A 117 5.97 -5.07 -4.81
CA TYR A 117 7.17 -4.34 -4.45
C TYR A 117 7.55 -4.57 -2.99
N LEU A 118 6.61 -4.33 -2.06
CA LEU A 118 6.84 -4.48 -0.63
C LEU A 118 7.37 -5.88 -0.29
N ASN A 119 6.69 -6.94 -0.73
CA ASN A 119 7.09 -8.31 -0.41
C ASN A 119 8.40 -8.71 -1.11
N ALA A 120 8.68 -8.17 -2.29
CA ALA A 120 9.94 -8.40 -3.00
C ALA A 120 11.17 -7.80 -2.27
N LEU A 121 10.98 -6.84 -1.35
CA LEU A 121 12.08 -6.31 -0.52
C LEU A 121 12.74 -7.39 0.33
N THR A 122 12.03 -8.48 0.65
CA THR A 122 12.58 -9.62 1.39
C THR A 122 13.59 -10.45 0.60
N GLY A 123 13.70 -10.24 -0.71
CA GLY A 123 14.59 -11.01 -1.59
C GLY A 123 14.14 -12.45 -1.88
N LYS A 124 12.96 -12.87 -1.39
CA LYS A 124 12.43 -14.24 -1.56
C LYS A 124 11.62 -14.46 -2.85
N GLY A 125 11.42 -13.40 -3.63
CA GLY A 125 10.57 -13.40 -4.82
C GLY A 125 9.09 -13.25 -4.50
N VAL A 126 8.32 -12.85 -5.52
CA VAL A 126 6.86 -12.73 -5.49
C VAL A 126 6.32 -13.36 -6.76
N HIS A 127 5.33 -14.25 -6.64
CA HIS A 127 4.62 -14.83 -7.77
C HIS A 127 3.29 -14.12 -7.96
N VAL A 128 3.08 -13.52 -9.13
CA VAL A 128 1.82 -12.92 -9.55
C VAL A 128 1.29 -13.76 -10.70
N VAL A 129 0.05 -14.25 -10.57
CA VAL A 129 -0.62 -15.14 -11.53
C VAL A 129 -1.93 -14.52 -11.96
#